data_AF-A0A1C6GY06-F1
#
_entry.id   AF-A0A1C6GY06-F1
#
_cell.length_a   1.000
_cell.length_b   1.000
_cell.length_c   1.000
_cell.angle_alpha   90.00
_cell.angle_beta   90.00
_cell.angle_gamma   90.00
#
_symmetry.space_group_name_H-M   'P 1'
#
loop_
_entity.id
_entity.type
_entity.pdbx_description
1 polymer ?
#
loop_
_entity_poly.entity_id
_entity_poly.type
_entity_poly.pdbx_seq_one_letter_code
_entity_poly.pdbx_strand_id
1 'polypeptide(L)'
;MDDLTGANDFPEELQKLFFETPMLLFEVYYFKNIHWFQTDLQQVCGFLQRTNDKTALREYVKANEEVFSKLEEDTFDLLTVMSGIRAMKLIKRDVETVGGEFDMCKAFDDMMRDSKQEGIREGRREGERKTEERMNELIQKLVSAGRINDLLQASNNKKYRKKLMAELGIA
;
A
#
# COMPACT_ATOMS: atom_id res chain seq x y z
N MET A 1 -13.76 -16.52 43.00
CA MET A 1 -13.01 -15.68 42.05
C MET A 1 -12.21 -14.74 42.92
N ASP A 2 -10.88 -14.82 42.88
CA ASP A 2 -10.03 -13.88 43.58
C ASP A 2 -10.24 -12.48 42.99
N ASP A 3 -10.22 -11.45 43.84
CA ASP A 3 -10.31 -10.04 43.43
C ASP A 3 -9.09 -9.70 42.56
N LEU A 4 -9.26 -9.80 41.23
CA LEU A 4 -8.22 -9.50 40.24
C LEU A 4 -7.82 -8.02 40.22
N THR A 5 -8.63 -7.14 40.83
CA THR A 5 -8.41 -5.70 40.84
C THR A 5 -7.66 -5.23 42.08
N GLY A 6 -7.64 -6.03 43.16
CA GLY A 6 -7.11 -5.62 44.46
C GLY A 6 -7.81 -4.36 44.99
N ALA A 7 -9.08 -4.15 44.62
CA ALA A 7 -9.78 -2.89 44.87
C ALA A 7 -9.81 -2.55 46.37
N ASN A 8 -9.89 -3.58 47.23
CA ASN A 8 -9.91 -3.43 48.69
C ASN A 8 -8.61 -2.84 49.29
N ASP A 9 -7.50 -2.80 48.54
CA ASP A 9 -6.23 -2.20 48.99
C ASP A 9 -6.22 -0.67 48.83
N PHE A 10 -7.21 -0.10 48.14
CA PHE A 10 -7.32 1.35 47.90
C PHE A 10 -8.26 2.04 48.90
N PRO A 11 -8.09 3.35 49.15
CA PRO A 11 -9.04 4.16 49.94
C PRO A 11 -10.50 4.05 49.46
N GLU A 12 -11.45 4.17 50.38
CA GLU A 12 -12.89 3.94 50.16
C GLU A 12 -13.49 4.86 49.07
N GLU A 13 -12.90 6.03 48.85
CA GLU A 13 -13.27 6.95 47.77
C GLU A 13 -12.92 6.41 46.38
N LEU A 14 -11.81 5.69 46.26
CA LEU A 14 -11.32 5.13 44.99
C LEU A 14 -11.93 3.76 44.69
N GLN A 15 -12.30 2.99 45.72
CA GLN A 15 -13.01 1.72 45.56
C GLN A 15 -14.28 1.85 44.71
N LYS A 16 -14.97 2.99 44.82
CA LYS A 16 -16.19 3.30 44.05
C LYS A 16 -15.96 3.46 42.55
N LEU A 17 -14.70 3.62 42.11
CA LEU A 17 -14.32 3.72 40.71
C LEU A 17 -14.03 2.36 40.07
N PHE A 18 -13.89 1.30 40.88
CA PHE A 18 -13.73 -0.07 40.40
C PHE A 18 -15.10 -0.71 40.22
N PHE A 19 -15.70 -0.49 39.05
CA PHE A 19 -16.90 -1.18 38.62
C PHE A 19 -16.55 -2.25 37.58
N GLU A 20 -17.06 -3.46 37.79
CA GLU A 20 -17.01 -4.52 36.78
C GLU A 20 -17.79 -4.07 35.55
N THR A 21 -17.08 -3.54 34.56
CA THR A 21 -17.66 -3.13 33.29
C THR A 21 -17.51 -4.30 32.32
N PRO A 22 -18.61 -4.84 31.78
CA PRO A 22 -18.52 -5.95 30.84
C PRO A 22 -17.72 -5.52 29.62
N MET A 23 -16.61 -6.22 29.36
CA MET A 23 -15.84 -6.01 28.14
C MET A 23 -16.58 -6.64 26.97
N LEU A 24 -17.05 -5.81 26.05
CA LEU A 24 -17.66 -6.28 24.81
C LEU A 24 -16.57 -6.44 23.75
N LEU A 25 -16.25 -7.69 23.42
CA LEU A 25 -15.34 -8.00 22.33
C LEU A 25 -16.10 -8.01 21.01
N PHE A 26 -15.62 -7.19 20.05
CA PHE A 26 -16.21 -7.06 18.72
C PHE A 26 -15.18 -7.43 17.65
N GLU A 27 -15.50 -8.45 16.85
CA GLU A 27 -14.64 -8.89 15.75
C GLU A 27 -15.00 -8.19 14.44
N VAL A 28 -14.28 -7.10 14.18
CA VAL A 28 -14.52 -6.18 13.04
C VAL A 28 -14.54 -6.90 11.69
N TYR A 29 -13.58 -7.81 11.46
CA TYR A 29 -13.34 -8.42 10.15
C TYR A 29 -14.43 -9.40 9.70
N TYR A 30 -15.19 -9.98 10.62
CA TYR A 30 -16.19 -11.02 10.29
C TYR A 30 -17.63 -10.60 10.63
N PHE A 31 -17.83 -9.42 11.19
CA PHE A 31 -19.16 -8.93 11.52
C PHE A 31 -20.00 -8.64 10.26
N LYS A 32 -21.08 -9.41 10.05
CA LYS A 32 -21.87 -9.34 8.81
C LYS A 32 -22.78 -8.12 8.71
N ASN A 33 -23.33 -7.65 9.82
CA ASN A 33 -24.41 -6.66 9.83
C ASN A 33 -23.90 -5.24 10.05
N ILE A 34 -22.85 -4.83 9.34
CA ILE A 34 -22.21 -3.50 9.52
C ILE A 34 -23.21 -2.33 9.37
N HIS A 35 -24.30 -2.53 8.62
CA HIS A 35 -25.39 -1.56 8.43
C HIS A 35 -26.21 -1.29 9.71
N TRP A 36 -26.02 -2.06 10.78
CA TRP A 36 -26.62 -1.76 12.09
C TRP A 36 -25.97 -0.57 12.78
N PHE A 37 -24.70 -0.28 12.46
CA PHE A 37 -24.02 0.90 12.98
C PHE A 37 -24.56 2.15 12.29
N GLN A 38 -24.96 3.14 13.08
CA GLN A 38 -25.48 4.43 12.58
C GLN A 38 -24.41 5.54 12.63
N THR A 39 -23.15 5.17 12.85
CA THR A 39 -21.99 6.05 13.00
C THR A 39 -20.90 5.64 12.01
N ASP A 40 -19.79 6.39 12.00
CA ASP A 40 -18.60 6.10 11.20
C ASP A 40 -18.01 4.70 11.41
N LEU A 41 -18.39 4.03 12.49
CA LEU A 41 -18.05 2.63 12.72
C LEU A 41 -18.55 1.71 11.59
N GLN A 42 -19.67 2.04 10.93
CA GLN A 42 -20.13 1.32 9.73
C GLN A 42 -19.06 1.37 8.63
N GLN A 43 -18.54 2.58 8.36
CA GLN A 43 -17.55 2.83 7.32
C GLN A 43 -16.20 2.22 7.69
N VAL A 44 -15.81 2.33 8.97
CA VAL A 44 -14.60 1.67 9.50
C VAL A 44 -14.67 0.16 9.31
N CYS A 45 -15.77 -0.48 9.71
CA CYS A 45 -15.95 -1.92 9.51
C CYS A 45 -15.93 -2.28 8.03
N GLY A 46 -16.70 -1.56 7.21
CA GLY A 46 -16.77 -1.83 5.77
C GLY A 46 -15.43 -1.66 5.05
N PHE A 47 -14.63 -0.68 5.49
CA PHE A 47 -13.27 -0.48 5.00
C PHE A 47 -12.36 -1.64 5.41
N LEU A 48 -12.29 -1.94 6.71
CA LEU A 48 -11.38 -2.95 7.26
C LEU A 48 -11.66 -4.34 6.73
N GLN A 49 -12.93 -4.68 6.50
CA GLN A 49 -13.33 -5.96 5.90
C GLN A 49 -12.80 -6.17 4.47
N ARG A 50 -12.36 -5.10 3.79
CA ARG A 50 -11.92 -5.13 2.38
C ARG A 50 -10.43 -4.86 2.21
N THR A 51 -9.66 -4.70 3.28
CA THR A 51 -8.22 -4.34 3.21
C THR A 51 -7.35 -5.33 2.43
N ASN A 52 -7.74 -6.60 2.39
CA ASN A 52 -7.03 -7.64 1.65
C ASN A 52 -7.33 -7.66 0.14
N ASP A 53 -8.35 -6.91 -0.32
CA ASP A 53 -8.70 -6.78 -1.73
C ASP A 53 -8.69 -5.30 -2.13
N LYS A 54 -7.62 -4.90 -2.82
CA LYS A 54 -7.41 -3.52 -3.26
C LYS A 54 -8.53 -3.01 -4.17
N THR A 55 -9.12 -3.88 -4.99
CA THR A 55 -10.18 -3.50 -5.93
C THR A 55 -11.48 -3.29 -5.16
N ALA A 56 -11.85 -4.25 -4.32
CA ALA A 56 -13.06 -4.16 -3.51
C ALA A 56 -13.01 -2.98 -2.53
N LEU A 57 -11.85 -2.73 -1.90
CA LEU A 57 -11.66 -1.57 -1.03
C LEU A 57 -11.84 -0.26 -1.78
N ARG A 58 -11.25 -0.15 -2.97
CA ARG A 58 -11.36 1.06 -3.79
C ARG A 58 -12.81 1.31 -4.22
N GLU A 59 -13.51 0.27 -4.66
CA GLU A 59 -14.92 0.38 -5.03
C GLU A 59 -15.78 0.80 -3.85
N TYR A 60 -15.50 0.26 -2.65
CA TYR A 60 -16.20 0.63 -1.43
C TYR A 60 -15.96 2.09 -1.03
N VAL A 61 -14.71 2.56 -1.06
CA VAL A 61 -14.38 3.97 -0.77
C VAL A 61 -15.10 4.91 -1.74
N LYS A 62 -15.08 4.59 -3.04
CA LYS A 62 -15.79 5.37 -4.07
C LYS A 62 -17.31 5.34 -3.91
N ALA A 63 -17.89 4.19 -3.57
CA ALA A 63 -19.32 4.08 -3.36
C ALA A 63 -19.81 4.88 -2.14
N ASN A 64 -18.91 5.23 -1.22
CA ASN A 64 -19.21 6.00 -0.01
C ASN A 64 -18.42 7.33 0.01
N GLU A 65 -18.17 7.91 -1.16
CA GLU A 65 -17.35 9.12 -1.34
C GLU A 65 -17.81 10.29 -0.48
N GLU A 66 -19.11 10.47 -0.29
CA GLU A 66 -19.66 11.55 0.56
C GLU A 66 -19.16 11.50 2.01
N VAL A 67 -18.86 10.31 2.53
CA VAL A 67 -18.29 10.14 3.88
C VAL A 67 -16.77 10.14 3.82
N PHE A 68 -16.19 9.40 2.86
CA PHE A 68 -14.75 9.22 2.77
C PHE A 68 -13.98 10.47 2.32
N SER A 69 -14.65 11.46 1.71
CA SER A 69 -14.02 12.74 1.33
C SER A 69 -13.86 13.72 2.50
N LYS A 70 -14.48 13.44 3.65
CA LYS A 70 -14.57 14.36 4.80
C LYS A 70 -14.46 13.64 6.14
N LEU A 71 -13.52 12.71 6.27
CA LEU A 71 -13.36 11.98 7.52
C LEU A 71 -12.82 12.89 8.63
N GLU A 72 -13.35 12.68 9.85
CA GLU A 72 -12.75 13.23 11.06
C GLU A 72 -11.34 12.62 11.29
N GLU A 73 -10.48 13.36 11.99
CA GLU A 73 -9.08 12.98 12.19
C GLU A 73 -8.94 11.62 12.89
N ASP A 74 -9.75 11.38 13.92
CA ASP A 74 -9.70 10.15 14.71
C ASP A 74 -10.10 8.92 13.90
N THR A 75 -11.11 9.05 13.03
CA THR A 75 -11.55 8.03 12.09
C THR A 75 -10.49 7.76 11.03
N PHE A 76 -9.87 8.80 10.49
CA PHE A 76 -8.74 8.67 9.57
C PHE A 76 -7.56 7.94 10.21
N ASP A 77 -7.20 8.29 11.44
CA ASP A 77 -6.10 7.69 12.18
C ASP A 77 -6.39 6.23 12.53
N LEU A 78 -7.62 5.93 12.95
CA LEU A 78 -8.06 4.57 13.21
C LEU A 78 -7.92 3.69 11.96
N LEU A 79 -8.43 4.16 10.82
CA LEU A 79 -8.29 3.46 9.54
C LEU A 79 -6.83 3.27 9.15
N THR A 80 -5.99 4.29 9.32
CA THR A 80 -4.55 4.24 9.02
C THR A 80 -3.85 3.16 9.84
N VAL A 81 -4.15 3.07 11.14
CA VAL A 81 -3.54 2.09 12.04
C VAL A 81 -4.08 0.68 11.78
N MET A 82 -5.40 0.52 11.72
CA MET A 82 -6.04 -0.81 11.65
C MET A 82 -5.93 -1.47 10.28
N SER A 83 -5.85 -0.69 9.20
CA SER A 83 -5.72 -1.24 7.85
C SER A 83 -4.33 -1.77 7.53
N GLY A 84 -3.31 -1.36 8.29
CA GLY A 84 -1.91 -1.65 8.00
C GLY A 84 -1.37 -0.96 6.75
N ILE A 85 -2.13 -0.04 6.14
CA ILE A 85 -1.74 0.71 4.94
C ILE A 85 -0.80 1.85 5.34
N ARG A 86 0.49 1.52 5.51
CA ARG A 86 1.52 2.47 5.98
C ARG A 86 1.64 3.75 5.14
N ALA A 87 1.32 3.66 3.84
CA ALA A 87 1.36 4.80 2.95
C ALA A 87 0.37 5.92 3.35
N MET A 88 -0.76 5.59 3.97
CA MET A 88 -1.74 6.58 4.45
C MET A 88 -1.15 7.55 5.48
N LYS A 89 -0.21 7.06 6.31
CA LYS A 89 0.49 7.90 7.28
C LYS A 89 1.41 8.95 6.62
N LEU A 90 1.94 8.65 5.44
CA LEU A 90 2.87 9.54 4.74
C LEU A 90 2.14 10.69 4.04
N ILE A 91 0.90 10.46 3.61
CA ILE A 91 0.09 11.41 2.84
C ILE A 91 -0.93 12.17 3.69
N LYS A 92 -0.99 11.93 5.02
CA LYS A 92 -1.99 12.54 5.93
C LYS A 92 -2.11 14.05 5.74
N ARG A 93 -0.99 14.77 5.64
CA ARG A 93 -0.98 16.23 5.41
C ARG A 93 -1.44 16.64 4.02
N ASP A 94 -1.20 15.81 3.02
CA ASP A 94 -1.56 16.10 1.63
C ASP A 94 -3.07 15.93 1.41
N VAL A 95 -3.74 15.16 2.26
CA VAL A 95 -5.17 14.85 2.16
C VAL A 95 -6.04 15.62 3.16
N GLU A 96 -5.43 16.43 4.01
CA GLU A 96 -6.13 17.34 4.91
C GLU A 96 -6.81 18.47 4.11
N THR A 97 -8.09 18.71 4.38
CA THR A 97 -8.88 19.77 3.76
C THR A 97 -8.75 21.06 4.57
N VAL A 98 -9.23 22.17 4.01
CA VAL A 98 -9.20 23.49 4.69
C VAL A 98 -10.01 23.47 6.02
N GLY A 99 -10.94 22.53 6.16
CA GLY A 99 -11.76 22.36 7.38
C GLY A 99 -11.13 21.47 8.46
N GLY A 100 -9.94 20.90 8.24
CA GLY A 100 -9.32 19.91 9.15
C GLY A 100 -9.89 18.49 9.02
N GLU A 101 -10.73 18.25 8.01
CA GLU A 101 -11.20 16.91 7.63
C GLU A 101 -10.19 16.25 6.67
N PHE A 102 -10.28 14.94 6.47
CA PHE A 102 -9.33 14.19 5.64
C PHE A 102 -10.03 13.50 4.46
N ASP A 103 -9.54 13.76 3.25
CA ASP A 103 -10.06 13.20 2.00
C ASP A 103 -9.38 11.85 1.69
N MET A 104 -10.05 10.77 2.09
CA MET A 104 -9.61 9.41 1.82
C MET A 104 -9.67 9.07 0.33
N CYS A 105 -10.59 9.66 -0.45
CA CYS A 105 -10.67 9.40 -1.88
C CYS A 105 -9.41 9.90 -2.59
N LYS A 106 -9.00 11.12 -2.27
CA LYS A 106 -7.72 11.70 -2.70
C LYS A 106 -6.54 10.83 -2.26
N ALA A 107 -6.55 10.38 -1.01
CA ALA A 107 -5.50 9.51 -0.47
C ALA A 107 -5.26 8.26 -1.34
N PHE A 108 -6.35 7.57 -1.72
CA PHE A 108 -6.27 6.40 -2.58
C PHE A 108 -5.81 6.71 -4.00
N ASP A 109 -6.33 7.79 -4.61
CA ASP A 109 -5.96 8.15 -5.98
C ASP A 109 -4.49 8.59 -6.08
N ASP A 110 -3.97 9.30 -5.09
CA ASP A 110 -2.55 9.69 -5.01
C ASP A 110 -1.65 8.46 -4.81
N MET A 111 -2.00 7.57 -3.87
CA MET A 111 -1.27 6.31 -3.67
C MET A 111 -1.23 5.43 -4.95
N MET A 112 -2.33 5.37 -5.68
CA MET A 112 -2.41 4.61 -6.94
C MET A 112 -1.55 5.25 -8.03
N ARG A 113 -1.54 6.58 -8.11
CA ARG A 113 -0.70 7.33 -9.04
C ARG A 113 0.78 7.10 -8.75
N ASP A 114 1.18 7.19 -7.49
CA ASP A 114 2.55 6.97 -7.06
C ASP A 114 3.01 5.53 -7.31
N SER A 115 2.17 4.56 -6.99
CA SER A 115 2.44 3.14 -7.26
C SER A 115 2.65 2.88 -8.76
N LYS A 116 1.80 3.47 -9.62
CA LYS A 116 1.95 3.36 -11.08
C LYS A 116 3.24 4.01 -11.56
N GLN A 117 3.57 5.18 -11.02
CA GLN A 117 4.77 5.91 -11.43
C GLN A 117 6.04 5.19 -10.99
N GLU A 118 6.08 4.61 -9.78
CA GLU A 118 7.22 3.80 -9.34
C GLU A 118 7.38 2.55 -10.21
N GLY A 119 6.28 1.84 -10.54
CA GLY A 119 6.34 0.70 -11.45
C GLY A 119 6.92 1.05 -12.83
N ILE A 120 6.62 2.24 -13.37
CA ILE A 120 7.22 2.73 -14.62
C ILE A 120 8.72 3.02 -14.44
N ARG A 121 9.12 3.63 -13.32
CA ARG A 121 10.54 3.92 -13.01
C ARG A 121 11.32 2.62 -12.86
N GLU A 122 10.84 1.68 -12.06
CA GLU A 122 11.44 0.37 -11.88
C GLU A 122 11.53 -0.40 -13.20
N GLY A 123 10.46 -0.42 -14.00
CA GLY A 123 10.47 -1.04 -15.32
C GLY A 123 11.52 -0.44 -16.26
N ARG A 124 11.73 0.88 -16.21
CA ARG A 124 12.79 1.54 -16.98
C ARG A 124 14.18 1.14 -16.47
N ARG A 125 14.43 1.21 -15.16
CA ARG A 125 15.72 0.83 -14.54
C ARG A 125 16.07 -0.62 -14.87
N GLU A 126 15.10 -1.53 -14.75
CA GLU A 126 15.27 -2.94 -15.08
C GLU A 126 15.54 -3.17 -16.57
N GLY A 127 14.87 -2.41 -17.45
CA GLY A 127 15.12 -2.46 -18.89
C GLY A 127 16.52 -1.95 -19.27
N GLU A 128 17.00 -0.90 -18.63
CA GLU A 128 18.36 -0.37 -18.78
C GLU A 128 19.39 -1.40 -18.31
N ARG A 129 19.23 -1.95 -17.10
CA ARG A 129 20.09 -3.00 -16.53
C ARG A 129 20.20 -4.22 -17.45
N LYS A 130 19.05 -4.76 -17.89
CA LYS A 130 19.04 -5.90 -18.83
C LYS A 130 19.71 -5.58 -20.17
N THR A 131 19.56 -4.36 -20.65
CA THR A 131 20.19 -3.94 -21.91
C THR A 131 21.71 -3.86 -21.74
N GLU A 132 22.19 -3.31 -20.64
CA GLU A 132 23.61 -3.25 -20.30
C GLU A 132 24.21 -4.66 -20.15
N GLU A 133 23.54 -5.55 -19.42
CA GLU A 133 23.97 -6.95 -19.25
C GLU A 133 24.08 -7.69 -20.59
N ARG A 134 23.07 -7.58 -21.45
CA ARG A 134 23.09 -8.18 -22.79
C ARG A 134 24.19 -7.60 -23.68
N MET A 135 24.46 -6.30 -23.56
CA MET A 135 25.54 -5.66 -24.30
C MET A 135 26.91 -6.12 -23.81
N ASN A 136 27.11 -6.23 -22.49
CA ASN A 136 28.33 -6.75 -21.90
C ASN A 136 28.57 -8.21 -22.31
N GLU A 137 27.53 -9.05 -22.29
CA GLU A 137 27.62 -10.43 -22.75
C GLU A 137 27.98 -10.52 -24.25
N LEU A 138 27.39 -9.67 -25.08
CA LEU A 138 27.70 -9.59 -26.51
C LEU A 138 29.17 -9.22 -26.74
N ILE A 139 29.66 -8.20 -26.04
CA ILE A 139 31.06 -7.75 -26.13
C ILE A 139 31.99 -8.90 -25.75
N GLN A 140 31.75 -9.56 -24.61
CA GLN A 140 32.58 -10.67 -24.14
C GLN A 140 32.62 -11.81 -25.15
N LYS A 141 31.45 -12.28 -25.63
CA LYS A 141 31.37 -13.39 -26.60
C LYS A 141 32.08 -13.06 -27.93
N LEU A 142 31.94 -11.84 -28.44
CA LEU A 142 32.59 -11.44 -29.69
C LEU A 142 34.10 -11.27 -29.54
N VAL A 143 34.56 -10.70 -28.43
CA VAL A 143 36.00 -10.54 -28.14
C VAL A 143 36.67 -11.90 -27.97
N SER A 144 36.07 -12.81 -27.19
CA SER A 144 36.60 -14.17 -27.01
C SER A 144 36.65 -14.98 -28.33
N ALA A 145 35.73 -14.72 -29.25
CA ALA A 145 35.70 -15.36 -30.57
C ALA A 145 36.56 -14.64 -31.64
N GLY A 146 37.24 -13.53 -31.30
CA GLY A 146 38.02 -12.74 -32.25
C GLY A 146 37.20 -12.00 -33.31
N ARG A 147 35.88 -11.87 -33.12
CA ARG A 147 34.93 -11.28 -34.08
C ARG A 147 34.84 -9.75 -33.97
N ILE A 148 35.98 -9.06 -34.05
CA ILE A 148 36.08 -7.60 -33.84
C ILE A 148 35.30 -6.81 -34.90
N ASN A 149 35.29 -7.27 -36.17
CA ASN A 149 34.51 -6.63 -37.23
C ASN A 149 33.00 -6.68 -36.95
N ASP A 150 32.51 -7.78 -36.39
CA ASP A 150 31.10 -7.92 -36.01
C ASP A 150 30.73 -6.99 -34.85
N LEU A 151 31.65 -6.80 -33.90
CA LEU A 151 31.48 -5.84 -32.81
C LEU A 151 31.37 -4.41 -33.34
N LEU A 152 32.25 -4.02 -34.27
CA LEU A 152 32.21 -2.70 -34.92
C LEU A 152 30.91 -2.49 -35.71
N GLN A 153 30.45 -3.52 -36.41
CA GLN A 153 29.20 -3.44 -37.16
C GLN A 153 27.98 -3.40 -36.22
N ALA A 154 27.99 -4.16 -35.13
CA ALA A 154 26.91 -4.20 -34.14
C ALA A 154 26.76 -2.90 -33.33
N SER A 155 27.85 -2.15 -33.10
CA SER A 155 27.80 -0.87 -32.40
C SER A 155 26.94 0.16 -33.14
N ASN A 156 27.06 0.21 -34.47
CA ASN A 156 26.36 1.18 -35.32
C ASN A 156 25.09 0.64 -36.00
N ASN A 157 24.85 -0.68 -35.96
CA ASN A 157 23.68 -1.28 -36.61
C ASN A 157 22.81 -2.07 -35.62
N LYS A 158 21.70 -1.44 -35.19
CA LYS A 158 20.74 -2.05 -34.25
C LYS A 158 20.12 -3.35 -34.77
N LYS A 159 19.81 -3.46 -36.07
CA LYS A 159 19.23 -4.68 -36.66
C LYS A 159 20.26 -5.81 -36.65
N TYR A 160 21.50 -5.50 -37.04
CA TYR A 160 22.60 -6.45 -37.03
C TYR A 160 22.91 -6.93 -35.61
N ARG A 161 23.01 -6.01 -34.65
CA ARG A 161 23.18 -6.32 -33.23
C ARG A 161 22.13 -7.27 -32.69
N LYS A 162 20.84 -7.05 -33.03
CA LYS A 162 19.76 -7.97 -32.64
C LYS A 162 19.92 -9.36 -33.25
N LYS A 163 20.26 -9.45 -34.53
CA LYS A 163 20.53 -10.73 -35.20
C LYS A 163 21.67 -11.48 -34.52
N LEU A 164 22.75 -10.76 -34.20
CA LEU A 164 23.95 -11.30 -33.57
C LEU A 164 23.71 -11.73 -32.12
N MET A 165 22.91 -10.97 -31.36
CA MET A 165 22.47 -11.37 -30.02
C MET A 165 21.66 -12.67 -30.05
N ALA A 166 20.77 -12.85 -31.03
CA ALA A 166 20.01 -14.09 -31.21
C ALA A 166 20.91 -15.26 -31.63
N GLU A 167 21.85 -15.04 -32.55
CA GLU A 167 22.86 -16.02 -32.97
C GLU A 167 23.69 -16.54 -31.79
N LEU A 168 24.03 -15.65 -30.85
CA LEU A 168 24.85 -15.96 -29.68
C LEU A 168 24.03 -16.38 -28.44
N GLY A 169 22.70 -16.51 -28.57
CA GLY A 169 21.81 -16.95 -27.48
C GLY A 169 21.66 -15.96 -26.33
N ILE A 170 21.84 -14.66 -26.58
CA ILE A 170 21.76 -13.58 -25.58
C ILE A 170 20.32 -13.02 -25.47
N ALA A 171 19.56 -13.07 -26.56
CA ALA A 171 18.21 -12.52 -26.67
C ALA A 171 17.33 -13.33 -27.61
#